data_AF-A0A5S4UHA3-F1
#
_entry.id   AF-A0A5S4UHA3-F1
#
_cell.length_a   1.000
_cell.length_b   1.000
_cell.length_c   1.000
_cell.angle_alpha   90.00
_cell.angle_beta   90.00
_cell.angle_gamma   90.00
#
_symmetry.space_group_name_H-M   'P 1'
#
loop_
_entity.id
_entity.type
_entity.pdbx_description
1 polymer ?
#
loop_
_entity_poly.entity_id
_entity_poly.type
_entity_poly.pdbx_seq_one_letter_code
_entity_poly.pdbx_strand_id
1 'polypeptide(L)'
;MNKPLLCLTLMTAHISFSQADSCRANLFGGQDCRYNDGSTSTSRTNLFGGFDTRYSNGRTSTSRANLSGGYDTQFSDGTHSTSRANLSGGLDTRYSDGSNSSSRSNLSGGYDVHYSNGRFGSSRANLSGGLDGDHLVNAP
;
A
#
# COMPACT_ATOMS: atom_id res chain seq x y z
N MET A 1 3.37 5.53 14.43
CA MET A 1 2.02 6.03 14.14
C MET A 1 1.85 6.08 12.62
N ASN A 2 1.83 4.93 11.92
CA ASN A 2 2.00 4.89 10.44
C ASN A 2 1.11 3.81 9.77
N LYS A 3 0.06 3.33 10.45
CA LYS A 3 -0.82 2.26 9.96
C LYS A 3 -1.53 2.59 8.62
N PRO A 4 -2.16 3.77 8.43
CA PRO A 4 -2.77 4.10 7.14
C PRO A 4 -1.73 4.16 6.01
N LEU A 5 -0.51 4.60 6.33
CA LEU A 5 0.59 4.72 5.38
C LEU A 5 1.09 3.35 4.87
N LEU A 6 1.11 2.32 5.73
CA LEU A 6 1.43 0.95 5.31
C LEU A 6 0.38 0.39 4.35
N CYS A 7 -0.91 0.55 4.65
CA CYS A 7 -1.96 0.06 3.76
C CYS A 7 -1.86 0.78 2.41
N LEU A 8 -1.60 2.09 2.43
CA LEU A 8 -1.30 2.85 1.23
C LEU A 8 -0.10 2.27 0.45
N THR A 9 1.02 1.95 1.10
CA THR A 9 2.18 1.33 0.40
C THR A 9 1.85 -0.02 -0.21
N LEU A 10 0.94 -0.79 0.40
CA LEU A 10 0.47 -2.07 -0.12
C LEU A 10 -0.49 -1.90 -1.30
N MET A 11 -1.33 -0.86 -1.29
CA MET A 11 -2.17 -0.51 -2.45
C MET A 11 -1.32 -0.02 -3.61
N THR A 12 -0.30 0.79 -3.33
CA THR A 12 0.69 1.22 -4.31
C THR A 12 1.80 0.19 -4.49
N ALA A 13 1.53 -1.11 -4.35
CA ALA A 13 2.47 -2.16 -4.71
C ALA A 13 2.11 -2.68 -6.10
N HIS A 14 3.08 -2.72 -7.01
CA HIS A 14 3.00 -3.25 -8.38
C HIS A 14 2.54 -4.73 -8.51
N ILE A 15 2.15 -5.40 -7.42
CA ILE A 15 1.67 -6.77 -7.51
C ILE A 15 0.30 -6.72 -8.16
N SER A 16 0.20 -7.26 -9.38
CA SER A 16 -1.03 -7.41 -10.17
C SER A 16 -2.12 -8.27 -9.53
N PHE A 17 -2.05 -8.55 -8.23
CA PHE A 17 -2.97 -9.42 -7.54
C PHE A 17 -3.58 -8.63 -6.40
N SER A 18 -4.80 -8.18 -6.68
CA SER A 18 -5.82 -7.85 -5.69
C SER A 18 -5.60 -6.59 -4.85
N GLN A 19 -6.59 -5.70 -4.84
CA GLN A 19 -6.63 -4.60 -3.88
C GLN A 19 -6.98 -5.16 -2.51
N ALA A 20 -6.41 -4.59 -1.45
CA ALA A 20 -6.79 -5.03 -0.11
C ALA A 20 -8.25 -4.65 0.12
N ASP A 21 -9.07 -5.65 0.36
CA ASP A 21 -10.49 -5.49 0.68
C ASP A 21 -10.63 -4.93 2.10
N SER A 22 -9.86 -5.50 3.03
CA SER A 22 -9.77 -5.00 4.39
C SER A 22 -8.41 -5.28 5.00
N CYS A 23 -7.85 -4.28 5.66
CA CYS A 23 -6.65 -4.39 6.47
C CYS A 23 -6.95 -4.00 7.90
N ARG A 24 -6.37 -4.73 8.85
CA ARG A 24 -6.46 -4.44 10.29
C ARG A 24 -5.09 -4.33 10.90
N ALA A 25 -4.93 -3.47 11.90
CA ALA A 25 -3.68 -3.39 12.63
C ALA A 25 -3.41 -4.70 13.40
N ASN A 26 -2.15 -5.12 13.44
CA ASN A 26 -1.70 -6.27 14.23
C ASN A 26 -0.77 -5.85 15.38
N LEU A 27 -0.43 -6.81 16.23
CA LEU A 27 0.41 -6.59 17.43
C LEU A 27 1.88 -6.29 17.10
N PHE A 28 2.31 -6.47 15.85
CA PHE A 28 3.69 -6.26 15.41
C PHE A 28 3.91 -4.89 14.75
N GLY A 29 2.97 -3.95 14.98
CA GLY A 29 3.04 -2.59 14.43
C GLY A 29 2.71 -2.51 12.94
N GLY A 30 2.42 -3.63 12.28
CA GLY A 30 1.97 -3.68 10.90
C GLY A 30 0.48 -3.97 10.79
N GLN A 31 0.09 -4.63 9.70
CA GLN A 31 -1.29 -4.98 9.38
C GLN A 31 -1.42 -6.38 8.81
N ASP A 32 -2.58 -6.98 9.07
CA ASP A 32 -3.07 -8.16 8.36
C ASP A 32 -4.11 -7.70 7.35
N CYS A 33 -3.89 -8.01 6.09
CA CYS A 33 -4.75 -7.62 4.98
C CYS A 33 -5.35 -8.86 4.32
N ARG A 34 -6.63 -8.75 3.96
CA ARG A 34 -7.32 -9.65 3.03
C ARG A 34 -7.57 -8.90 1.74
N TYR A 35 -7.33 -9.56 0.63
CA TYR A 35 -7.52 -8.97 -0.68
C TYR A 35 -8.73 -9.55 -1.41
N ASN A 36 -9.19 -8.86 -2.45
CA ASN A 36 -10.40 -9.25 -3.17
C ASN A 36 -10.31 -10.60 -3.91
N ASP A 37 -9.11 -11.09 -4.23
CA ASP A 37 -8.89 -12.42 -4.79
C ASP A 37 -8.85 -13.54 -3.73
N GLY A 38 -9.09 -13.19 -2.46
CA GLY A 38 -9.04 -14.09 -1.31
C GLY A 38 -7.65 -14.32 -0.74
N SER A 39 -6.59 -13.79 -1.37
CA SER A 39 -5.24 -13.81 -0.82
C SER A 39 -5.15 -12.95 0.44
N THR A 40 -4.05 -13.12 1.18
CA THR A 40 -3.79 -12.36 2.41
C THR A 40 -2.34 -11.92 2.50
N SER A 41 -2.08 -10.92 3.32
CA SER A 41 -0.73 -10.55 3.72
C SER A 41 -0.67 -10.19 5.20
N THR A 42 0.51 -10.38 5.78
CA THR A 42 0.83 -9.94 7.13
C THR A 42 2.12 -9.15 7.07
N SER A 43 2.08 -7.95 7.66
CA SER A 43 3.21 -7.04 7.73
C SER A 43 3.59 -6.71 9.17
N ARG A 44 4.83 -6.29 9.35
CA ARG A 44 5.38 -5.81 10.63
C ARG A 44 6.33 -4.66 10.38
N THR A 45 6.45 -3.75 11.33
CA THR A 45 7.47 -2.68 11.24
C THR A 45 8.87 -3.28 11.32
N ASN A 46 9.80 -2.74 10.54
CA ASN A 46 11.21 -3.12 10.58
C ASN A 46 12.09 -1.99 11.13
N LEU A 47 13.39 -2.27 11.33
CA LEU A 47 14.36 -1.34 11.91
C LEU A 47 14.69 -0.13 11.00
N PHE A 48 14.28 -0.17 9.73
CA PHE A 48 14.53 0.89 8.74
C PHE A 48 13.34 1.86 8.61
N GLY A 49 12.42 1.85 9.57
CA GLY A 49 11.24 2.71 9.57
C GLY A 49 10.20 2.34 8.50
N GLY A 50 10.37 1.21 7.82
CA GLY A 50 9.39 0.64 6.90
C GLY A 50 8.83 -0.67 7.43
N PHE A 51 8.50 -1.57 6.51
CA PHE A 51 7.74 -2.78 6.82
C PHE A 51 8.27 -4.00 6.09
N ASP A 52 8.28 -5.14 6.78
CA ASP A 52 8.43 -6.45 6.15
C ASP A 52 7.05 -7.06 5.99
N THR A 53 6.68 -7.43 4.76
CA THR A 53 5.39 -8.03 4.44
C THR A 53 5.58 -9.41 3.86
N ARG A 54 4.75 -10.36 4.32
CA ARG A 54 4.63 -11.70 3.74
C ARG A 54 3.23 -11.87 3.16
N TYR A 55 3.17 -12.33 1.91
CA TYR A 55 1.94 -12.63 1.20
C TYR A 55 1.64 -14.14 1.28
N SER A 56 0.37 -14.51 1.20
CA SER A 56 -0.07 -15.92 1.30
C SER A 56 0.42 -16.79 0.14
N ASN A 57 0.82 -16.18 -0.98
CA ASN A 57 1.45 -16.87 -2.11
C ASN A 57 2.97 -17.11 -1.93
N GLY A 58 3.52 -16.80 -0.75
CA GLY A 58 4.94 -16.97 -0.44
C GLY A 58 5.84 -15.81 -0.86
N ARG A 59 5.34 -14.81 -1.61
CA ARG A 59 6.10 -13.60 -1.88
C ARG A 59 6.34 -12.80 -0.60
N THR A 60 7.41 -12.03 -0.60
CA THR A 60 7.73 -11.09 0.47
C THR A 60 8.12 -9.73 -0.09
N SER A 61 7.95 -8.70 0.73
CA SER A 61 8.49 -7.38 0.46
C SER A 61 9.11 -6.78 1.70
N THR A 62 10.11 -5.93 1.50
CA THR A 62 10.72 -5.12 2.55
C THR A 62 10.75 -3.68 2.08
N SER A 63 10.18 -2.79 2.87
CA SER A 63 10.24 -1.36 2.65
C SER A 63 11.11 -0.66 3.69
N ARG A 64 11.68 0.48 3.29
CA ARG A 64 12.47 1.38 4.14
C ARG A 64 11.99 2.80 3.92
N ALA A 65 11.86 3.58 4.99
CA ALA A 65 11.53 4.99 4.87
C ALA A 65 12.69 5.71 4.15
N ASN A 66 12.36 6.62 3.24
CA ASN A 66 13.35 7.40 2.49
C ASN A 66 13.27 8.90 2.84
N LEU A 67 14.28 9.66 2.41
CA LEU A 67 14.41 11.09 2.72
C LEU A 67 13.29 11.95 2.11
N SER A 68 12.57 11.43 1.12
CA SER A 68 11.44 12.11 0.48
C SER A 68 10.12 11.92 1.22
N GLY A 69 10.15 11.37 2.45
CA GLY A 69 8.97 11.10 3.25
C GLY A 69 8.12 9.94 2.74
N GLY A 70 8.63 9.15 1.80
CA GLY A 70 7.99 7.93 1.30
C GLY A 70 8.81 6.69 1.65
N TYR A 71 8.69 5.68 0.79
CA TYR A 71 9.28 4.36 0.97
C TYR A 71 9.95 3.85 -0.28
N ASP A 72 11.11 3.22 -0.11
CA ASP A 72 11.67 2.32 -1.11
C ASP A 72 11.27 0.89 -0.73
N THR A 73 10.61 0.18 -1.63
CA THR A 73 10.11 -1.18 -1.39
C THR A 73 10.73 -2.13 -2.39
N GLN A 74 11.31 -3.22 -1.88
CA GLN A 74 11.86 -4.31 -2.68
C GLN A 74 11.01 -5.56 -2.49
N PHE A 75 10.73 -6.28 -3.57
CA PHE A 75 9.98 -7.53 -3.55
C PHE A 75 10.88 -8.72 -3.87
N SER A 76 10.49 -9.89 -3.40
CA SER A 76 11.26 -11.13 -3.55
C SER A 76 11.36 -11.64 -4.98
N ASP A 77 10.51 -11.17 -5.89
CA ASP A 77 10.57 -11.44 -7.34
C ASP A 77 11.46 -10.43 -8.11
N GLY A 78 12.15 -9.54 -7.39
CA GLY A 78 13.13 -8.61 -7.95
C GLY A 78 12.57 -7.25 -8.38
N THR A 79 11.24 -7.11 -8.43
CA THR A 79 10.59 -5.83 -8.67
C THR A 79 10.74 -4.90 -7.48
N HIS A 80 10.60 -3.60 -7.72
CA HIS A 80 10.73 -2.59 -6.69
C HIS A 80 9.86 -1.36 -6.97
N SER A 81 9.67 -0.55 -5.94
CA SER A 81 9.05 0.76 -6.06
C SER A 81 9.73 1.78 -5.16
N THR A 82 9.68 3.04 -5.58
CA THR A 82 10.12 4.19 -4.78
C THR A 82 8.97 5.18 -4.74
N SER A 83 8.64 5.61 -3.53
CA SER A 83 7.59 6.58 -3.28
C SER A 83 8.11 7.81 -2.56
N ARG A 84 7.39 8.93 -2.69
CA ARG A 84 7.65 10.19 -1.98
C ARG A 84 6.34 10.78 -1.50
N ALA A 85 6.37 11.44 -0.35
CA ALA A 85 5.23 12.19 0.14
C ALA A 85 4.87 13.31 -0.85
N ASN A 86 3.57 13.51 -1.07
CA ASN A 86 3.05 14.60 -1.88
C ASN A 86 2.23 15.58 -1.03
N LEU A 87 1.92 16.75 -1.61
CA LEU A 87 1.18 17.82 -0.92
C LEU A 87 -0.28 17.46 -0.61
N SER A 88 -0.79 16.40 -1.23
CA SER A 88 -2.16 15.92 -1.04
C SER A 88 -2.28 14.94 0.13
N GLY A 89 -1.25 14.83 0.96
CA GLY A 89 -1.23 13.94 2.13
C GLY A 89 -1.06 12.46 1.80
N GLY A 90 -0.71 12.12 0.56
CA GLY A 90 -0.45 10.75 0.12
C GLY A 90 0.97 10.57 -0.43
N LEU A 91 1.12 9.59 -1.31
CA LEU A 91 2.38 9.19 -1.94
C LEU A 91 2.28 9.24 -3.46
N ASP A 92 3.34 9.72 -4.10
CA ASP A 92 3.63 9.47 -5.51
C ASP A 92 4.62 8.32 -5.61
N THR A 93 4.21 7.22 -6.25
CA THR A 93 4.99 5.98 -6.35
C THR A 93 5.39 5.71 -7.79
N ARG A 94 6.67 5.40 -8.00
CA ARG A 94 7.21 4.90 -9.27
C ARG A 94 7.58 3.44 -9.12
N TYR A 95 7.25 2.65 -10.12
CA TYR A 95 7.51 1.21 -10.16
C TYR A 95 8.65 0.86 -11.10
N SER A 96 9.29 -0.28 -10.87
CA SER A 96 10.40 -0.78 -11.67
C SER A 96 10.04 -1.11 -13.13
N ASP A 97 8.75 -1.32 -13.42
CA ASP A 97 8.22 -1.54 -14.78
C ASP A 97 7.95 -0.23 -15.54
N GLY A 98 8.26 0.93 -14.94
CA GLY A 98 8.06 2.26 -15.53
C GLY A 98 6.67 2.85 -15.28
N SER A 99 5.72 2.08 -14.73
CA SER A 99 4.42 2.62 -14.34
C SER A 99 4.53 3.52 -13.10
N ASN A 100 3.46 4.24 -12.79
CA ASN A 100 3.39 5.07 -11.59
C ASN A 100 1.98 5.12 -11.00
N SER A 101 1.89 5.56 -9.75
CA SER A 101 0.62 5.90 -9.11
C SER A 101 0.78 7.15 -8.26
N SER A 102 -0.31 7.91 -8.11
CA SER A 102 -0.38 9.03 -7.16
C SER A 102 -1.57 8.80 -6.25
N SER A 103 -1.38 9.09 -4.96
CA SER A 103 -2.42 8.95 -3.95
C SER A 103 -2.61 10.23 -3.15
N ARG A 104 -3.80 10.41 -2.60
CA ARG A 104 -4.16 11.54 -1.75
C ARG A 104 -5.03 11.08 -0.59
N SER A 105 -4.92 11.73 0.56
CA SER A 105 -5.84 11.47 1.66
C SER A 105 -7.26 11.91 1.29
N ASN A 106 -8.27 11.17 1.70
CA ASN A 106 -9.68 11.49 1.46
C ASN A 106 -10.44 11.77 2.79
N LEU A 107 -11.68 12.25 2.66
CA LEU A 107 -12.52 12.64 3.80
C LEU A 107 -12.92 11.45 4.70
N SER A 108 -12.83 10.23 4.17
CA SER A 108 -13.12 8.98 4.90
C SER A 108 -11.93 8.50 5.73
N GLY A 109 -10.85 9.30 5.81
CA GLY A 109 -9.63 8.96 6.55
C GLY A 109 -8.76 7.90 5.88
N GLY A 110 -9.05 7.52 4.64
CA GLY A 110 -8.21 6.66 3.81
C GLY A 110 -7.58 7.43 2.66
N TYR A 111 -7.36 6.74 1.53
CA TYR A 111 -6.69 7.29 0.36
C TYR A 111 -7.41 6.97 -0.94
N ASP A 112 -7.42 7.95 -1.83
CA ASP A 112 -7.70 7.77 -3.25
C ASP A 112 -6.38 7.54 -3.98
N VAL A 113 -6.31 6.53 -4.86
CA VAL A 113 -5.10 6.13 -5.60
C VAL A 113 -5.40 6.07 -7.09
N HIS A 114 -4.66 6.83 -7.88
CA HIS A 114 -4.72 6.81 -9.34
C HIS A 114 -3.47 6.14 -9.90
N TYR A 115 -3.64 5.20 -10.82
CA TYR A 115 -2.56 4.52 -11.50
C TYR A 115 -2.40 5.05 -12.93
N SER A 116 -1.18 5.01 -13.47
CA SER A 116 -0.87 5.47 -14.83
C SER A 116 -1.58 4.67 -15.93
N ASN A 117 -2.14 3.50 -15.60
CA ASN A 117 -2.95 2.68 -16.51
C ASN A 117 -4.46 2.99 -16.45
N GLY A 118 -4.85 4.11 -15.83
CA GLY A 118 -6.25 4.54 -15.73
C GLY A 118 -7.07 3.87 -14.62
N ARG A 119 -6.47 2.95 -13.84
CA ARG A 119 -7.16 2.36 -12.68
C ARG A 119 -7.26 3.38 -11.54
N PHE A 120 -8.34 3.27 -10.79
CA PHE A 120 -8.59 4.07 -9.60
C PHE A 120 -9.05 3.20 -8.44
N GLY A 121 -8.38 3.32 -7.29
CA GLY A 121 -8.80 2.72 -6.03
C GLY A 121 -9.11 3.79 -5.00
N SER A 122 -10.06 3.52 -4.11
CA SER A 122 -10.27 4.34 -2.92
C SER A 122 -10.29 3.45 -1.68
N SER A 123 -10.10 4.06 -0.53
CA SER A 123 -10.11 3.39 0.75
C SER A 123 -10.59 4.32 1.84
N ARG A 124 -11.03 3.72 2.95
CA ARG A 124 -11.52 4.42 4.14
C ARG A 124 -10.94 3.82 5.40
N ALA A 125 -10.74 4.64 6.43
CA ALA A 125 -10.29 4.15 7.72
C ALA A 125 -11.36 3.23 8.33
N ASN A 126 -10.91 2.17 8.99
CA ASN A 126 -11.80 1.26 9.72
C ASN A 126 -11.51 1.27 11.23
N LEU A 127 -12.44 0.72 12.01
CA LEU A 127 -12.35 0.67 13.48
C LEU A 127 -11.22 -0.23 14.00
N SER A 128 -10.67 -1.09 13.14
CA SER A 128 -9.53 -1.95 13.48
C SER A 128 -8.16 -1.28 13.30
N GLY A 129 -8.17 0.02 12.99
CA GLY A 129 -6.95 0.83 12.84
C GLY A 129 -6.20 0.56 11.54
N GLY A 130 -6.85 -0.03 10.54
CA GLY A 130 -6.36 -0.14 9.16
C GLY A 130 -7.30 0.57 8.19
N LEU A 131 -7.28 0.15 6.92
CA LEU A 131 -8.14 0.68 5.87
C LEU A 131 -8.97 -0.45 5.24
N ASP A 132 -10.19 -0.14 4.85
CA ASP A 132 -10.98 -0.95 3.92
C ASP A 132 -10.91 -0.35 2.53
N GLY A 133 -10.74 -1.20 1.52
CA GLY A 133 -10.77 -0.78 0.12
C GLY A 133 -12.21 -0.63 -0.36
N ASP A 134 -12.48 0.44 -1.10
CA ASP A 134 -13.69 0.58 -1.89
C ASP A 134 -13.39 0.09 -3.33
N HIS A 135 -14.33 -0.63 -3.96
CA HIS A 135 -14.13 -1.31 -5.24
C HIS A 135 -13.46 -0.43 -6.33
N LEU A 136 -12.57 -1.04 -7.13
CA LEU A 136 -12.01 -0.42 -8.34
C LEU A 136 -13.14 -0.07 -9.31
N VAL A 137 -13.18 1.19 -9.73
CA VAL A 137 -13.83 1.58 -10.97
C VAL A 137 -12.73 1.84 -12.00
N ASN A 138 -12.93 1.38 -13.24
CA ASN A 138 -12.15 1.95 -14.33
C ASN A 138 -12.49 3.45 -14.36
N ALA A 139 -11.47 4.31 -14.43
CA ALA A 139 -11.73 5.70 -14.75
C ALA A 139 -12.49 5.77 -16.10
N PRO A 140 -13.47 6.66 -16.25
CA PRO A 140 -14.20 6.83 -17.51
C PRO A 140 -13.27 7.17 -18.68
#